data_AF-A0A2H5PHV8-F1
#
_entry.id   AF-A0A2H5PHV8-F1
#
_cell.length_a   1.000
_cell.length_b   1.000
_cell.length_c   1.000
_cell.angle_alpha   90.00
_cell.angle_beta   90.00
_cell.angle_gamma   90.00
#
_symmetry.space_group_name_H-M   'P 1'
#
loop_
_entity.id
_entity.type
_entity.pdbx_description
1 polymer ?
#
loop_
_entity_poly.entity_id
_entity_poly.type
_entity_poly.pdbx_seq_one_letter_code
_entity_poly.pdbx_strand_id
1 'polypeptide(L)'
;MEMVGHTAIVYSIDSHASGLIVSGSEDRFAKIWKDGVCVQSLEHPGCVWDAKFLENGDIVTACSDGVTRIWTVHFDKVADSLELEAYASELSQYKLSRKKVGGLKLEDLPGLEALQIPGTNAGQTKVVREGDNGVAYSWDMKEQRWDKLGEVVDGPDDGMNRPILDGIQYDYVFDVDIGDGEPTRKLPYNRSDNPYDAADKWLLKENLPFSYRQQIVEFILQNTGQKDFTLNTSFRDPYTGASAYVPGQPSSMSAIPAKPTFKHIPKKGMLIFDAAQFDGILKKIMEFNNALLSDLEKKNLSMSELETSRVAAVVKILKDTSHYHCSSFADADISLLLKLLKAWPPAMIFPVIDILRMTILHPDGASLLLKHVENQNDVLMEMIEKVSSNPTLPANLLTGIRAVTNLFKNSSWYSWLQKHRSEILDAFSSCYSSPNKNVQLSYSTLILNYAVLLIEKKDEEGQSHVLSAALEIAEEESIEVDSKYRALVAIGTLMLEGLVKKIALDFDVGNIARVAKASKETKIAEVGADIELLAKQS
;
A
#
# COMPACT_ATOMS: atom_id res chain seq x y z
N MET A 1 5.54 20.81 -37.78
CA MET A 1 6.12 22.01 -37.15
C MET A 1 6.80 21.54 -35.88
N GLU A 2 8.08 21.88 -35.69
CA GLU A 2 8.85 21.50 -34.51
C GLU A 2 8.93 22.69 -33.56
N MET A 3 8.71 22.46 -32.26
CA MET A 3 8.76 23.47 -31.20
C MET A 3 9.99 23.20 -30.34
N VAL A 4 11.06 23.95 -30.61
CA VAL A 4 12.37 23.77 -29.95
C VAL A 4 12.54 24.84 -28.88
N GLY A 5 12.78 24.44 -27.64
CA GLY A 5 13.00 25.39 -26.55
C GLY A 5 13.04 24.81 -25.14
N HIS A 6 12.60 23.57 -24.93
CA HIS A 6 12.91 22.84 -23.70
C HIS A 6 14.35 22.33 -23.73
N THR A 7 15.02 22.34 -22.57
CA THR A 7 16.42 21.87 -22.44
C THR A 7 16.53 20.45 -21.87
N ALA A 8 15.39 19.81 -21.59
CA ALA A 8 15.32 18.46 -21.05
C ALA A 8 14.07 17.73 -21.57
N ILE A 9 13.78 16.55 -21.03
CA ILE A 9 12.67 15.69 -21.48
C ILE A 9 11.33 16.40 -21.28
N VAL A 10 10.45 16.29 -22.27
CA VAL A 10 9.07 16.78 -22.20
C VAL A 10 8.17 15.62 -21.79
N TYR A 11 7.46 15.75 -20.66
CA TYR A 11 6.61 14.69 -20.12
C TYR A 11 5.15 14.83 -20.51
N SER A 12 4.70 16.07 -20.75
CA SER A 12 3.30 16.34 -21.04
C SER A 12 3.14 17.44 -22.07
N ILE A 13 2.10 17.31 -22.89
CA ILE A 13 1.66 18.30 -23.86
C ILE A 13 0.13 18.33 -23.87
N ASP A 14 -0.44 19.52 -24.04
CA ASP A 14 -1.88 19.72 -24.24
C ASP A 14 -2.15 20.91 -25.16
N SER A 15 -3.28 20.91 -25.84
CA SER A 15 -3.66 21.93 -26.82
C SER A 15 -5.03 22.51 -26.52
N HIS A 16 -5.17 23.83 -26.67
CA HIS A 16 -6.42 24.54 -26.46
C HIS A 16 -7.06 24.99 -27.79
N ALA A 17 -8.38 25.15 -27.80
CA ALA A 17 -9.14 25.59 -28.97
C ALA A 17 -8.72 26.97 -29.52
N SER A 18 -8.02 27.78 -28.72
CA SER A 18 -7.43 29.06 -29.15
C SER A 18 -6.17 28.92 -30.02
N GLY A 19 -5.69 27.70 -30.25
CA GLY A 19 -4.44 27.43 -30.96
C GLY A 19 -3.18 27.55 -30.09
N LEU A 20 -3.34 27.67 -28.77
CA LEU A 20 -2.22 27.59 -27.83
C LEU A 20 -1.92 26.14 -27.49
N ILE A 21 -0.64 25.85 -27.24
CA ILE A 21 -0.16 24.56 -26.76
C ILE A 21 0.58 24.82 -25.45
N VAL A 22 0.40 23.94 -24.46
CA VAL A 22 1.22 23.92 -23.24
C VAL A 22 2.04 22.64 -23.20
N SER A 23 3.29 22.71 -22.77
CA SER A 23 4.12 21.54 -22.51
C SER A 23 4.82 21.64 -21.16
N GLY A 24 4.90 20.53 -20.43
CA GLY A 24 5.62 20.39 -19.16
C GLY A 24 6.89 19.56 -19.33
N SER A 25 7.98 19.99 -18.70
CA SER A 25 9.31 19.37 -18.86
C SER A 25 10.08 19.25 -17.55
N GLU A 26 11.03 18.32 -17.57
CA GLU A 26 12.10 18.17 -16.57
C GLU A 26 12.95 19.45 -16.39
N ASP A 27 12.99 20.33 -17.40
CA ASP A 27 13.74 21.59 -17.33
C ASP A 27 13.15 22.65 -16.39
N ARG A 28 12.05 22.29 -15.72
CA ARG A 28 11.29 23.08 -14.75
C ARG A 28 10.42 24.17 -15.35
N PHE A 29 10.21 24.13 -16.65
CA PHE A 29 9.29 25.03 -17.30
C PHE A 29 8.04 24.29 -17.75
N ALA A 30 6.89 24.94 -17.53
CA ALA A 30 5.78 24.78 -18.44
C ALA A 30 5.91 25.86 -19.52
N LYS A 31 5.98 25.48 -20.79
CA LYS A 31 6.08 26.44 -21.91
C LYS A 31 4.75 26.51 -22.63
N ILE A 32 4.35 27.74 -22.96
CA ILE A 32 3.18 28.04 -23.78
C ILE A 32 3.68 28.38 -25.17
N TRP A 33 3.09 27.76 -26.18
CA TRP A 33 3.49 27.89 -27.58
C TRP A 33 2.34 28.41 -28.42
N LYS A 34 2.69 29.18 -29.44
CA LYS A 34 1.79 29.63 -30.50
C LYS A 34 2.56 29.67 -31.81
N ASP A 35 1.98 29.09 -32.85
CA ASP A 35 2.55 29.11 -34.21
C ASP A 35 4.03 28.64 -34.27
N GLY A 36 4.39 27.67 -33.42
CA GLY A 36 5.72 27.07 -33.39
C GLY A 36 6.74 27.79 -32.50
N VAL A 37 6.34 28.92 -31.89
CA VAL A 37 7.21 29.76 -31.06
C VAL A 37 6.76 29.69 -29.60
N CYS A 38 7.72 29.61 -28.68
CA CYS A 38 7.45 29.72 -27.25
C CYS A 38 7.05 31.18 -26.93
N VAL A 39 5.77 31.40 -26.59
CA VAL A 39 5.24 32.72 -26.24
C VAL A 39 5.36 33.04 -24.76
N GLN A 40 5.46 32.02 -23.89
CA GLN A 40 5.65 32.20 -22.46
C GLN A 40 6.33 30.99 -21.83
N SER A 41 7.13 31.23 -20.79
CA SER A 41 7.72 30.18 -19.95
C SER A 41 7.31 30.40 -18.50
N LEU A 42 6.68 29.40 -17.89
CA LEU A 42 6.23 29.38 -16.51
C LEU A 42 7.22 28.54 -15.70
N GLU A 43 8.04 29.19 -14.90
CA GLU A 43 9.07 28.53 -14.10
C GLU A 43 8.45 27.77 -12.93
N HIS A 44 9.05 26.66 -12.51
CA HIS A 44 8.60 25.88 -11.36
C HIS A 44 9.81 25.52 -10.48
N PRO A 45 9.64 25.29 -9.17
CA PRO A 45 10.71 24.85 -8.29
C PRO A 45 10.88 23.32 -8.38
N GLY A 46 10.92 22.78 -9.60
CA GLY A 46 10.96 21.34 -9.85
C GLY A 46 10.50 20.94 -11.25
N CYS A 47 10.56 19.64 -11.53
CA CYS A 47 10.09 19.05 -12.79
C CYS A 47 8.57 19.24 -12.93
N VAL A 48 8.12 19.61 -14.13
CA VAL A 48 6.69 19.68 -14.45
C VAL A 48 6.27 18.37 -15.12
N TRP A 49 5.61 17.51 -14.35
CA TRP A 49 5.19 16.17 -14.81
C TRP A 49 3.98 16.21 -15.72
N ASP A 50 3.04 17.12 -15.44
CA ASP A 50 1.83 17.27 -16.25
C ASP A 50 1.41 18.74 -16.38
N ALA A 51 0.85 19.09 -17.53
CA ALA A 51 0.27 20.39 -17.83
C ALA A 51 -0.99 20.21 -18.69
N LYS A 52 -2.09 20.86 -18.28
CA LYS A 52 -3.40 20.75 -18.95
C LYS A 52 -4.12 22.09 -19.01
N PHE A 53 -4.85 22.33 -20.09
CA PHE A 53 -5.81 23.42 -20.15
C PHE A 53 -7.11 23.03 -19.43
N LEU A 54 -7.69 24.01 -18.75
CA LEU A 54 -9.05 23.95 -18.22
C LEU A 54 -10.04 24.52 -19.25
N GLU A 55 -11.33 24.22 -19.06
CA GLU A 55 -12.39 24.70 -19.96
C GLU A 55 -12.49 26.24 -20.03
N ASN A 56 -12.08 26.94 -18.98
CA ASN A 56 -12.00 28.41 -18.93
C ASN A 56 -10.73 28.99 -19.58
N GLY A 57 -9.84 28.15 -20.13
CA GLY A 57 -8.59 28.57 -20.75
C GLY A 57 -7.42 28.79 -19.79
N ASP A 58 -7.63 28.62 -18.48
CA ASP A 58 -6.54 28.59 -17.50
C ASP A 58 -5.71 27.31 -17.66
N ILE A 59 -4.48 27.30 -17.14
CA ILE A 59 -3.57 26.16 -17.23
C ILE A 59 -3.34 25.59 -15.84
N VAL A 60 -3.43 24.27 -15.68
CA VAL A 60 -3.03 23.57 -14.46
C VAL A 60 -1.71 22.84 -14.71
N THR A 61 -0.78 22.97 -13.76
CA THR A 61 0.50 22.26 -13.78
C THR A 61 0.70 21.42 -12.51
N ALA A 62 1.25 20.22 -12.66
CA ALA A 62 1.65 19.36 -11.55
C ALA A 62 3.18 19.29 -11.46
N CYS A 63 3.74 19.76 -10.34
CA CYS A 63 5.18 19.90 -10.14
C CYS A 63 5.71 18.86 -9.12
N SER A 64 6.99 18.50 -9.25
CA SER A 64 7.67 17.58 -8.33
C SER A 64 7.82 18.10 -6.90
N ASP A 65 7.55 19.38 -6.66
CA ASP A 65 7.48 19.99 -5.32
C ASP A 65 6.24 19.54 -4.51
N GLY A 66 5.35 18.75 -5.12
CA GLY A 66 4.11 18.29 -4.51
C GLY A 66 2.95 19.29 -4.63
N VAL A 67 3.13 20.37 -5.37
CA VAL A 67 2.14 21.45 -5.53
C VAL A 67 1.59 21.48 -6.96
N THR A 68 0.27 21.52 -7.05
CA THR A 68 -0.43 21.80 -8.31
C THR A 68 -0.76 23.29 -8.38
N ARG A 69 -0.45 23.95 -9.50
CA ARG A 69 -0.68 25.40 -9.66
C ARG A 69 -1.64 25.68 -10.81
N ILE A 70 -2.48 26.70 -10.64
CA ILE A 70 -3.37 27.20 -11.69
C ILE A 70 -2.81 28.55 -12.18
N TRP A 71 -2.62 28.66 -13.48
CA TRP A 71 -2.14 29.85 -14.17
C TRP A 71 -3.30 30.48 -14.92
N THR A 72 -3.57 31.75 -14.65
CA THR A 72 -4.71 32.46 -15.22
C THR A 72 -4.29 33.77 -15.87
N VAL A 73 -5.07 34.17 -16.89
CA VAL A 73 -5.01 35.50 -17.50
C VAL A 73 -6.03 36.47 -16.89
N HIS A 74 -6.92 35.97 -16.02
CA HIS A 74 -7.98 36.74 -15.39
C HIS A 74 -7.44 37.46 -14.14
N PHE A 75 -7.34 38.79 -14.22
CA PHE A 75 -6.74 39.63 -13.16
C PHE A 75 -7.46 39.49 -11.81
N ASP A 76 -8.78 39.28 -11.82
CA ASP A 76 -9.61 39.07 -10.63
C ASP A 76 -9.37 37.73 -9.93
N LYS A 77 -8.68 36.80 -10.59
CA LYS A 77 -8.32 35.47 -10.06
C LYS A 77 -6.83 35.33 -9.76
N VAL A 78 -6.05 36.40 -9.93
CA VAL A 78 -4.63 36.39 -9.58
C VAL A 78 -4.50 36.28 -8.06
N ALA A 79 -3.60 35.40 -7.63
CA ALA A 79 -3.23 35.21 -6.24
C ALA A 79 -2.85 36.53 -5.56
N ASP A 80 -3.06 36.62 -4.25
CA ASP A 80 -2.69 37.84 -3.52
C ASP A 80 -1.17 38.05 -3.47
N SER A 81 -0.74 39.24 -3.02
CA SER A 81 0.68 39.59 -2.99
C SER A 81 1.50 38.65 -2.11
N LEU A 82 0.91 38.11 -1.03
CA LEU A 82 1.62 37.24 -0.09
C LEU A 82 1.90 35.88 -0.74
N GLU A 83 0.92 35.32 -1.45
CA GLU A 83 1.08 34.06 -2.19
C GLU A 83 2.09 34.20 -3.34
N LEU A 84 2.05 35.32 -4.07
CA LEU A 84 3.01 35.61 -5.14
C LEU A 84 4.44 35.74 -4.60
N GLU A 85 4.63 36.41 -3.46
CA GLU A 85 5.93 36.54 -2.79
C GLU A 85 6.44 35.19 -2.26
N ALA A 86 5.55 34.36 -1.70
CA ALA A 86 5.91 33.02 -1.25
C ALA A 86 6.41 32.14 -2.40
N TYR A 87 5.70 32.14 -3.53
CA TYR A 87 6.10 31.43 -4.73
C TYR A 87 7.44 31.94 -5.30
N ALA A 88 7.66 33.26 -5.33
CA ALA A 88 8.94 33.84 -5.76
C ALA A 88 10.10 33.42 -4.83
N SER A 89 9.85 33.38 -3.51
CA SER A 89 10.82 32.90 -2.54
C SER A 89 11.16 31.42 -2.76
N GLU A 90 10.16 30.58 -3.03
CA GLU A 90 10.33 29.15 -3.32
C GLU A 90 11.22 28.92 -4.55
N LEU A 91 10.96 29.63 -5.65
CA LEU A 91 11.82 29.59 -6.84
C LEU A 91 13.27 30.01 -6.52
N SER A 92 13.44 31.04 -5.68
CA SER A 92 14.77 31.54 -5.33
C SER A 92 15.56 30.54 -4.46
N GLN A 93 14.90 29.90 -3.49
CA GLN A 93 15.51 28.89 -2.63
C GLN A 93 15.90 27.66 -3.43
N TYR A 94 15.03 27.20 -4.33
CA TYR A 94 15.30 26.08 -5.22
C TYR A 94 16.50 26.34 -6.16
N LYS A 95 16.68 27.58 -6.64
CA LYS A 95 17.86 27.97 -7.43
C LYS A 95 19.16 27.90 -6.61
N LEU A 96 19.09 28.16 -5.31
CA LEU A 96 20.26 28.15 -4.42
C LEU A 96 20.67 26.74 -4.01
N SER A 97 19.72 25.82 -3.80
CA SER A 97 20.00 24.42 -3.43
C SER A 97 20.71 23.64 -4.55
N ARG A 98 20.52 24.03 -5.82
CA ARG A 98 21.10 23.37 -7.01
C ARG A 98 22.63 23.49 -7.17
N LYS A 99 23.32 24.24 -6.31
CA LYS A 99 24.81 24.33 -6.35
C LYS A 99 25.51 23.13 -5.71
N LYS A 100 24.73 22.17 -5.22
CA LYS A 100 25.19 20.91 -4.66
C LYS A 100 24.57 19.74 -5.46
N VAL A 101 25.34 18.67 -5.62
CA VAL A 101 24.96 17.42 -6.30
C VAL A 101 25.50 16.24 -5.48
N GLY A 102 24.61 15.39 -4.98
CA GLY A 102 24.93 14.32 -4.04
C GLY A 102 25.60 14.84 -2.75
N GLY A 103 25.29 16.06 -2.31
CA GLY A 103 25.94 16.70 -1.16
C GLY A 103 27.37 17.21 -1.40
N LEU A 104 27.90 17.08 -2.63
CA LEU A 104 29.17 17.68 -3.06
C LEU A 104 28.90 18.98 -3.81
N LYS A 105 29.84 19.94 -3.75
CA LYS A 105 29.71 21.11 -4.61
C LYS A 105 29.95 20.68 -6.05
N LEU A 106 29.17 21.26 -6.97
CA LEU A 106 29.30 21.00 -8.40
C LEU A 106 30.74 21.21 -8.92
N GLU A 107 31.49 22.15 -8.35
CA GLU A 107 32.89 22.44 -8.70
C GLU A 107 33.88 21.32 -8.35
N ASP A 108 33.51 20.45 -7.40
CA ASP A 108 34.36 19.35 -6.91
C ASP A 108 34.15 18.04 -7.70
N LEU A 109 33.14 18.00 -8.59
CA LEU A 109 32.87 16.82 -9.42
C LEU A 109 33.89 16.69 -10.57
N PRO A 110 34.34 15.46 -10.89
CA PRO A 110 35.22 15.22 -12.03
C PRO A 110 34.53 15.59 -13.35
N GLY A 111 35.26 16.15 -14.32
CA GLY A 111 34.70 16.49 -15.63
C GLY A 111 34.47 15.28 -16.53
N LEU A 112 33.98 15.53 -17.74
CA LEU A 112 33.68 14.49 -18.75
C LEU A 112 34.89 13.62 -19.09
N GLU A 113 36.12 14.12 -18.90
CA GLU A 113 37.36 13.37 -19.06
C GLU A 113 37.42 12.11 -18.18
N ALA A 114 36.73 12.09 -17.04
CA ALA A 114 36.72 10.92 -16.16
C ALA A 114 35.97 9.72 -16.76
N LEU A 115 35.15 9.92 -17.80
CA LEU A 115 34.50 8.84 -18.56
C LEU A 115 35.46 8.15 -19.54
N GLN A 116 36.65 8.70 -19.79
CA GLN A 116 37.68 8.04 -20.61
C GLN A 116 38.33 6.85 -19.88
N ILE A 117 38.13 6.74 -18.57
CA ILE A 117 38.61 5.61 -17.76
C ILE A 117 37.51 4.54 -17.75
N PRO A 118 37.75 3.34 -18.31
CA PRO A 118 36.79 2.24 -18.31
C PRO A 118 36.39 1.82 -16.89
N GLY A 119 35.14 1.38 -16.74
CA GLY A 119 34.67 0.78 -15.49
C GLY A 119 35.30 -0.58 -15.23
N THR A 120 35.40 -0.95 -13.94
CA THR A 120 35.95 -2.23 -13.50
C THR A 120 34.90 -3.32 -13.35
N ASN A 121 33.63 -2.94 -13.11
CA ASN A 121 32.51 -3.86 -12.90
C ASN A 121 31.29 -3.43 -13.73
N ALA A 122 30.49 -4.40 -14.19
CA ALA A 122 29.23 -4.13 -14.87
C ALA A 122 28.26 -3.36 -13.97
N GLY A 123 27.66 -2.29 -14.48
CA GLY A 123 26.75 -1.44 -13.73
C GLY A 123 27.43 -0.43 -12.80
N GLN A 124 28.77 -0.36 -12.76
CA GLN A 124 29.49 0.64 -11.96
C GLN A 124 28.99 2.04 -12.30
N THR A 125 28.73 2.87 -11.29
CA THR A 125 28.27 4.25 -11.49
C THR A 125 29.37 5.28 -11.28
N LYS A 126 29.29 6.39 -12.00
CA LYS A 126 30.16 7.56 -11.85
C LYS A 126 29.35 8.84 -12.07
N VAL A 127 29.51 9.83 -11.20
CA VAL A 127 28.92 11.16 -11.37
C VAL A 127 29.97 12.10 -11.91
N VAL A 128 29.68 12.75 -13.03
CA VAL A 128 30.58 13.71 -13.68
C VAL A 128 29.90 15.04 -13.90
N ARG A 129 30.68 16.12 -13.93
CA ARG A 129 30.20 17.45 -14.26
C ARG A 129 30.00 17.60 -15.77
N GLU A 130 28.79 17.93 -16.18
CA GLU A 130 28.41 18.27 -17.54
C GLU A 130 27.80 19.68 -17.55
N GLY A 131 28.64 20.70 -17.77
CA GLY A 131 28.23 22.11 -17.67
C GLY A 131 27.94 22.56 -16.24
N ASP A 132 26.69 22.96 -15.99
CA ASP A 132 26.18 23.42 -14.68
C ASP A 132 25.46 22.31 -13.89
N ASN A 133 25.51 21.06 -14.37
CA ASN A 133 24.82 19.92 -13.77
C ASN A 133 25.82 18.78 -13.46
N GLY A 134 25.51 17.97 -12.44
CA GLY A 134 26.18 16.69 -12.22
C GLY A 134 25.33 15.58 -12.80
N VAL A 135 25.93 14.68 -13.59
CA VAL A 135 25.22 13.65 -14.35
C VAL A 135 25.80 12.29 -13.99
N ALA A 136 24.94 11.32 -13.68
CA ALA A 136 25.32 9.96 -13.40
C ALA A 136 25.44 9.14 -14.70
N TYR A 137 26.49 8.34 -14.79
CA TYR A 137 26.73 7.37 -15.85
C TYR A 137 26.91 5.98 -15.24
N SER A 138 26.51 4.93 -15.96
CA SER A 138 26.73 3.53 -15.61
C SER A 138 27.66 2.85 -16.63
N TRP A 139 28.51 1.94 -16.18
CA TRP A 139 29.39 1.18 -17.05
C TRP A 139 28.68 -0.04 -17.65
N ASP A 140 28.50 -0.04 -18.97
CA ASP A 140 28.10 -1.23 -19.71
C ASP A 140 29.35 -2.05 -20.03
N MET A 141 29.45 -3.21 -19.38
CA MET A 141 30.59 -4.12 -19.55
C MET A 141 30.56 -4.83 -20.91
N LYS A 142 29.39 -5.01 -21.51
CA LYS A 142 29.22 -5.67 -22.80
C LYS A 142 29.63 -4.74 -23.95
N GLU A 143 29.22 -3.49 -23.86
CA GLU A 143 29.48 -2.47 -24.88
C GLU A 143 30.76 -1.65 -24.61
N GLN A 144 31.43 -1.89 -23.47
CA GLN A 144 32.65 -1.21 -23.03
C GLN A 144 32.54 0.32 -23.07
N ARG A 145 31.41 0.86 -22.60
CA ARG A 145 31.12 2.30 -22.60
C ARG A 145 30.33 2.74 -21.39
N TRP A 146 30.41 4.03 -21.09
CA TRP A 146 29.57 4.67 -20.09
C TRP A 146 28.23 5.08 -20.69
N ASP A 147 27.14 4.55 -20.14
CA ASP A 147 25.76 4.91 -20.44
C ASP A 147 25.28 6.02 -19.52
N LYS A 148 24.72 7.09 -20.08
CA LYS A 148 24.15 8.20 -19.30
C LYS A 148 22.88 7.73 -18.61
N LEU A 149 22.85 7.80 -17.28
CA LEU A 149 21.68 7.44 -16.46
C LEU A 149 20.73 8.62 -16.26
N GLY A 150 21.26 9.83 -16.06
CA GLY A 150 20.45 11.04 -15.82
C GLY A 150 21.17 12.12 -15.01
N GLU A 151 20.54 13.29 -14.87
CA GLU A 151 21.02 14.37 -14.00
C GLU A 151 20.82 14.00 -12.53
N VAL A 152 21.85 14.22 -11.71
CA VAL A 152 21.80 14.03 -10.26
C VAL A 152 21.35 15.35 -9.65
N VAL A 153 20.10 15.39 -9.20
CA VAL A 153 19.54 16.54 -8.47
C VAL A 153 19.64 16.28 -6.97
N ASP A 154 20.11 17.28 -6.22
CA ASP A 154 20.01 17.24 -4.77
C ASP A 154 18.54 17.38 -4.35
N GLY A 155 18.05 16.36 -3.64
CA GLY A 155 16.81 16.47 -2.88
C GLY A 155 16.94 17.58 -1.82
N PRO A 156 15.81 18.09 -1.30
CA PRO A 156 15.81 19.18 -0.33
C PRO A 156 16.82 18.93 0.80
N ASP A 157 17.71 19.92 0.97
CA ASP A 157 18.88 19.91 1.83
C ASP A 157 18.42 19.73 3.29
N ASP A 158 18.42 18.50 3.79
CA ASP A 158 18.52 18.23 5.22
C ASP A 158 19.16 16.87 5.51
N GLY A 159 20.48 16.93 5.75
CA GLY A 159 21.17 16.18 6.79
C GLY A 159 21.26 14.65 6.64
N MET A 160 22.47 14.20 6.32
CA MET A 160 22.99 12.83 6.37
C MET A 160 22.71 11.98 5.13
N ASN A 161 23.79 11.37 4.62
CA ASN A 161 23.78 10.19 3.75
C ASN A 161 22.62 9.29 4.14
N ARG A 162 21.49 9.37 3.42
CA ARG A 162 20.34 8.51 3.64
C ARG A 162 20.72 7.12 3.11
N PRO A 163 21.00 6.14 4.00
CA PRO A 163 21.46 4.84 3.56
C PRO A 163 20.40 4.14 2.73
N ILE A 164 20.87 3.40 1.72
CA ILE A 164 20.02 2.61 0.83
C ILE A 164 20.06 1.16 1.31
N LEU A 165 18.88 0.58 1.55
CA LEU A 165 18.70 -0.85 1.87
C LEU A 165 17.67 -1.43 0.91
N ASP A 166 18.01 -2.54 0.24
CA ASP A 166 17.15 -3.19 -0.76
C ASP A 166 16.68 -2.26 -1.90
N GLY A 167 17.52 -1.29 -2.29
CA GLY A 167 17.20 -0.31 -3.34
C GLY A 167 16.25 0.81 -2.90
N ILE A 168 15.85 0.84 -1.63
CA ILE A 168 15.02 1.89 -1.04
C ILE A 168 15.90 2.78 -0.15
N GLN A 169 15.78 4.09 -0.33
CA GLN A 169 16.51 5.07 0.47
C GLN A 169 15.75 5.38 1.76
N TYR A 170 16.45 5.34 2.89
CA TYR A 170 15.89 5.63 4.21
C TYR A 170 16.68 6.73 4.91
N ASP A 171 16.03 7.53 5.76
CA ASP A 171 16.75 8.54 6.55
C ASP A 171 17.83 7.92 7.47
N TYR A 172 17.58 6.71 7.94
CA TYR A 172 18.51 5.90 8.74
C TYR A 172 18.40 4.42 8.36
N VAL A 173 19.53 3.71 8.41
CA VAL A 173 19.60 2.24 8.39
C VAL A 173 20.56 1.86 9.50
N PHE A 174 20.04 1.31 10.58
CA PHE A 174 20.83 0.95 11.75
C PHE A 174 21.32 -0.48 11.68
N ASP A 175 22.53 -0.73 12.19
CA ASP A 175 23.00 -2.09 12.49
C ASP A 175 22.54 -2.48 13.89
N VAL A 176 21.64 -3.45 13.97
CA VAL A 176 21.06 -3.96 15.21
C VAL A 176 21.66 -5.33 15.51
N ASP A 177 22.41 -5.41 16.61
CA ASP A 177 22.88 -6.66 17.19
C ASP A 177 21.79 -7.25 18.09
N ILE A 178 21.50 -8.55 17.90
CA ILE A 178 20.42 -9.26 18.59
C ILE A 178 20.97 -10.18 19.69
N GLY A 179 22.30 -10.30 19.83
CA GLY A 179 22.96 -11.17 20.79
C GLY A 179 23.23 -12.59 20.28
N ASP A 180 23.87 -13.42 21.11
CA ASP A 180 24.24 -14.83 20.85
C ASP A 180 25.22 -15.10 19.69
N GLY A 181 25.94 -14.07 19.21
CA GLY A 181 26.96 -14.23 18.16
C GLY A 181 26.40 -14.33 16.74
N GLU A 182 25.12 -14.01 16.55
CA GLU A 182 24.47 -13.89 15.25
C GLU A 182 24.93 -12.62 14.50
N PRO A 183 24.87 -12.59 13.15
CA PRO A 183 25.21 -11.40 12.38
C PRO A 183 24.28 -10.22 12.66
N THR A 184 24.84 -8.99 12.69
CA THR A 184 24.08 -7.75 12.85
C THR A 184 23.07 -7.56 11.71
N ARG A 185 21.86 -7.11 12.05
CA ARG A 185 20.74 -6.96 11.11
C ARG A 185 20.43 -5.49 10.82
N LYS A 186 20.00 -5.20 9.59
CA LYS A 186 19.76 -3.82 9.12
C LYS A 186 18.33 -3.36 9.41
N LEU A 187 18.14 -2.29 10.19
CA LEU A 187 16.85 -1.67 10.49
C LEU A 187 16.67 -0.36 9.72
N PRO A 188 15.80 -0.31 8.70
CA PRO A 188 15.51 0.93 7.97
C PRO A 188 14.46 1.80 8.70
N TYR A 189 14.66 3.12 8.71
CA TYR A 189 13.77 4.09 9.36
C TYR A 189 13.81 5.46 8.68
N ASN A 190 12.65 6.06 8.41
CA ASN A 190 12.55 7.48 8.04
C ASN A 190 12.12 8.34 9.24
N ARG A 191 12.59 9.59 9.32
CA ARG A 191 12.13 10.58 10.32
C ARG A 191 10.63 10.83 10.28
N SER A 192 10.02 10.65 9.10
CA SER A 192 8.57 10.75 8.90
C SER A 192 7.81 9.51 9.37
N ASP A 193 8.51 8.39 9.59
CA ASP A 193 7.86 7.15 10.03
C ASP A 193 7.56 7.23 11.52
N ASN A 194 6.48 6.57 11.93
CA ASN A 194 6.25 6.35 13.35
C ASN A 194 7.26 5.29 13.87
N PRO A 195 8.05 5.58 14.92
CA PRO A 195 9.02 4.64 15.49
C PRO A 195 8.42 3.26 15.85
N TYR A 196 7.18 3.22 16.33
CA TYR A 196 6.49 1.99 16.69
C TYR A 196 6.13 1.16 15.45
N ASP A 197 5.62 1.81 14.41
CA ASP A 197 5.29 1.12 13.15
C ASP A 197 6.55 0.61 12.44
N ALA A 198 7.64 1.36 12.51
CA ALA A 198 8.93 0.94 11.95
C ALA A 198 9.52 -0.26 12.70
N ALA A 199 9.51 -0.23 14.04
CA ALA A 199 9.93 -1.35 14.88
C ALA A 199 9.09 -2.62 14.60
N ASP A 200 7.78 -2.47 14.44
CA ASP A 200 6.87 -3.58 14.17
C ASP A 200 7.10 -4.24 12.82
N LYS A 201 7.23 -3.41 11.78
CA LYS A 201 7.53 -3.89 10.42
C LYS A 201 8.87 -4.61 10.40
N TRP A 202 9.87 -4.10 11.12
CA TRP A 202 11.20 -4.69 11.16
C TRP A 202 11.23 -6.02 11.92
N LEU A 203 10.63 -6.09 13.11
CA LEU A 203 10.56 -7.34 13.89
C LEU A 203 9.82 -8.44 13.13
N LEU A 204 8.75 -8.08 12.41
CA LEU A 204 8.03 -9.00 11.55
C LEU A 204 8.87 -9.47 10.35
N LYS A 205 9.58 -8.55 9.68
CA LYS A 205 10.46 -8.86 8.53
C LYS A 205 11.59 -9.81 8.94
N GLU A 206 12.18 -9.58 10.11
CA GLU A 206 13.32 -10.33 10.63
C GLU A 206 12.93 -11.62 11.40
N ASN A 207 11.62 -11.88 11.54
CA ASN A 207 11.06 -13.00 12.29
C ASN A 207 11.53 -13.02 13.76
N LEU A 208 11.51 -11.86 14.41
CA LEU A 208 11.94 -11.65 15.79
C LEU A 208 10.74 -11.48 16.72
N PRO A 209 10.84 -11.88 18.00
CA PRO A 209 9.79 -11.66 18.99
C PRO A 209 9.42 -10.17 19.15
N PHE A 210 8.12 -9.86 19.12
CA PHE A 210 7.61 -8.50 19.38
C PHE A 210 7.88 -7.99 20.80
N SER A 211 8.34 -8.85 21.72
CA SER A 211 8.86 -8.42 23.03
C SER A 211 10.02 -7.44 22.93
N TYR A 212 10.75 -7.44 21.79
CA TYR A 212 11.81 -6.47 21.52
C TYR A 212 11.30 -5.10 21.03
N ARG A 213 10.00 -4.95 20.74
CA ARG A 213 9.40 -3.70 20.19
C ARG A 213 9.84 -2.48 20.99
N GLN A 214 9.67 -2.52 22.30
CA GLN A 214 9.98 -1.36 23.15
C GLN A 214 11.47 -0.99 23.10
N GLN A 215 12.35 -2.00 23.13
CA GLN A 215 13.80 -1.83 23.03
C GLN A 215 14.21 -1.24 21.68
N ILE A 216 13.58 -1.69 20.59
CA ILE A 216 13.85 -1.20 19.24
C ILE A 216 13.31 0.23 19.03
N VAL A 217 12.14 0.56 19.57
CA VAL A 217 11.59 1.93 19.53
C VAL A 217 12.49 2.88 20.30
N GLU A 218 12.92 2.52 21.50
CA GLU A 218 13.85 3.32 22.30
C GLU A 218 15.19 3.50 21.56
N PHE A 219 15.69 2.44 20.93
CA PHE A 219 16.86 2.48 20.08
C PHE A 219 16.70 3.44 18.89
N ILE A 220 15.56 3.42 18.18
CA ILE A 220 15.26 4.35 17.07
C ILE A 220 15.22 5.79 17.59
N LEU A 221 14.47 6.08 18.65
CA LEU A 221 14.33 7.43 19.21
C LEU A 221 15.67 7.98 19.71
N GLN A 222 16.49 7.13 20.34
CA GLN A 222 17.80 7.51 20.84
C GLN A 222 18.78 7.85 19.71
N ASN A 223 18.79 7.07 18.62
CA ASN A 223 19.74 7.23 17.52
C ASN A 223 19.29 8.25 16.46
N THR A 224 18.04 8.71 16.52
CA THR A 224 17.49 9.72 15.59
C THR A 224 17.46 11.12 16.18
N GLY A 225 17.75 11.27 17.48
CA GLY A 225 17.72 12.55 18.19
C GLY A 225 16.32 13.04 18.58
N GLN A 226 15.28 12.22 18.37
CA GLN A 226 13.87 12.54 18.68
C GLN A 226 13.52 12.27 20.15
N LYS A 227 14.37 12.71 21.10
CA LYS A 227 14.20 12.40 22.54
C LYS A 227 12.98 13.05 23.21
N ASP A 228 12.42 14.12 22.62
CA ASP A 228 11.28 14.89 23.17
C ASP A 228 10.08 14.94 22.20
N PHE A 229 9.67 13.80 21.64
CA PHE A 229 8.43 13.77 20.86
C PHE A 229 7.20 13.91 21.78
N THR A 230 6.66 15.13 21.87
CA THR A 230 5.37 15.43 22.47
C THR A 230 4.44 16.03 21.42
N LEU A 231 3.29 15.40 21.19
CA LEU A 231 2.30 15.82 20.19
C LEU A 231 1.59 17.09 20.70
N ASN A 232 1.79 18.23 20.01
CA ASN A 232 1.13 19.48 20.38
C ASN A 232 -0.32 19.47 19.86
N THR A 233 -1.28 19.25 20.76
CA THR A 233 -2.72 19.10 20.49
C THR A 233 -3.45 20.43 20.19
N SER A 234 -2.71 21.53 20.00
CA SER A 234 -3.24 22.90 19.99
C SER A 234 -3.45 23.51 18.59
N PHE A 235 -3.00 22.86 17.52
CA PHE A 235 -3.14 23.41 16.16
C PHE A 235 -4.58 23.22 15.64
N ARG A 236 -5.28 24.31 15.34
CA ARG A 236 -6.68 24.33 14.87
C ARG A 236 -6.76 25.10 13.54
N ASP A 237 -7.32 24.48 12.51
CA ASP A 237 -7.53 25.07 11.18
C ASP A 237 -8.81 25.95 11.14
N PRO A 238 -8.72 27.24 10.78
CA PRO A 238 -9.87 28.15 10.66
C PRO A 238 -10.81 27.89 9.47
N TYR A 239 -10.41 27.10 8.47
CA TYR A 239 -11.14 27.02 7.20
C TYR A 239 -11.96 25.75 7.00
N THR A 240 -11.70 24.67 7.75
CA THR A 240 -12.39 23.38 7.53
C THR A 240 -13.06 22.79 8.78
N GLY A 241 -12.97 23.47 9.92
CA GLY A 241 -13.59 23.05 11.17
C GLY A 241 -15.05 23.51 11.35
N ALA A 242 -15.76 22.89 12.30
CA ALA A 242 -17.16 23.18 12.67
C ALA A 242 -17.46 24.62 13.14
N SER A 243 -16.50 25.55 13.02
CA SER A 243 -16.58 26.96 13.37
C SER A 243 -16.38 27.89 12.16
N ALA A 244 -16.52 27.40 10.92
CA ALA A 244 -16.41 28.23 9.72
C ALA A 244 -17.39 29.42 9.75
N TYR A 245 -16.89 30.61 9.41
CA TYR A 245 -17.69 31.85 9.36
C TYR A 245 -18.74 31.78 8.24
N VAL A 246 -20.02 31.88 8.59
CA VAL A 246 -21.15 31.98 7.65
C VAL A 246 -21.70 33.41 7.68
N PRO A 247 -21.68 34.17 6.58
CA PRO A 247 -22.23 35.53 6.55
C PRO A 247 -23.73 35.54 6.89
N GLY A 248 -24.10 36.24 7.97
CA GLY A 248 -25.50 36.48 8.35
C GLY A 248 -26.02 35.79 9.62
N GLN A 249 -25.23 34.94 10.31
CA GLN A 249 -25.62 34.40 11.62
C GLN A 249 -25.02 35.19 12.80
N PRO A 250 -25.78 35.42 13.90
CA PRO A 250 -25.27 36.06 15.11
C PRO A 250 -24.20 35.19 15.79
N SER A 251 -23.12 35.83 16.23
CA SER A 251 -21.87 35.24 16.72
C SER A 251 -21.95 34.59 18.12
N SER A 252 -23.05 33.92 18.46
CA SER A 252 -23.16 33.16 19.71
C SER A 252 -23.76 31.78 19.46
N MET A 253 -23.02 30.92 18.75
CA MET A 253 -23.26 29.48 18.84
C MET A 253 -22.51 28.94 20.06
N SER A 254 -23.28 28.47 21.03
CA SER A 254 -22.80 27.67 22.16
C SER A 254 -21.86 26.57 21.64
N ALA A 255 -20.70 26.39 22.29
CA ALA A 255 -19.71 25.41 21.89
C ALA A 255 -20.33 24.02 21.70
N ILE A 256 -20.43 23.57 20.45
CA ILE A 256 -20.78 22.19 20.14
C ILE A 256 -19.62 21.34 20.69
N PRO A 257 -19.88 20.33 21.56
CA PRO A 257 -18.81 19.50 22.09
C PRO A 257 -18.07 18.83 20.92
N ALA A 258 -16.73 18.98 20.91
CA ALA A 258 -15.88 18.39 19.90
C ALA A 258 -16.13 16.87 19.84
N LYS A 259 -16.41 16.34 18.64
CA LYS A 259 -16.55 14.89 18.46
C LYS A 259 -15.24 14.21 18.90
N PRO A 260 -15.31 13.15 19.70
CA PRO A 260 -14.12 12.42 20.15
C PRO A 260 -13.39 11.82 18.94
N THR A 261 -12.08 12.02 18.90
CA THR A 261 -11.17 11.38 17.95
C THR A 261 -10.64 10.08 18.54
N PHE A 262 -10.72 8.99 17.79
CA PHE A 262 -10.25 7.66 18.19
C PHE A 262 -8.96 7.32 17.43
N LYS A 263 -8.05 6.56 18.05
CA LYS A 263 -6.72 6.27 17.47
C LYS A 263 -6.74 5.12 16.46
N HIS A 264 -7.52 4.07 16.75
CA HIS A 264 -7.51 2.81 16.00
C HIS A 264 -8.79 2.56 15.20
N ILE A 265 -9.88 3.26 15.51
CA ILE A 265 -11.19 3.11 14.87
C ILE A 265 -11.67 4.44 14.27
N PRO A 266 -12.44 4.41 13.17
CA PRO A 266 -12.88 3.23 12.44
C PRO A 266 -11.81 2.76 11.44
N LYS A 267 -11.81 1.46 11.11
CA LYS A 267 -10.97 0.95 10.02
C LYS A 267 -11.47 1.51 8.68
N LYS A 268 -10.55 2.13 7.93
CA LYS A 268 -10.79 2.53 6.54
C LYS A 268 -10.05 1.60 5.57
N GLY A 269 -10.75 1.12 4.55
CA GLY A 269 -10.21 0.24 3.50
C GLY A 269 -9.98 -1.21 3.92
N MET A 270 -9.64 -2.05 2.94
CA MET A 270 -9.51 -3.51 3.08
C MET A 270 -8.06 -3.93 3.33
N LEU A 271 -7.88 -5.04 4.06
CA LEU A 271 -6.60 -5.72 4.22
C LEU A 271 -6.50 -6.88 3.23
N ILE A 272 -5.28 -7.18 2.76
CA ILE A 272 -5.00 -8.23 1.77
C ILE A 272 -3.79 -9.07 2.17
N PHE A 273 -3.64 -10.23 1.53
CA PHE A 273 -2.49 -11.12 1.61
C PHE A 273 -1.82 -11.27 0.25
N ASP A 274 -0.82 -10.42 -0.02
CA ASP A 274 -0.13 -10.26 -1.30
C ASP A 274 1.26 -10.92 -1.37
N ALA A 275 1.77 -11.43 -0.25
CA ALA A 275 3.03 -12.18 -0.24
C ALA A 275 2.84 -13.62 -0.77
N ALA A 276 3.67 -14.05 -1.71
CA ALA A 276 3.68 -15.41 -2.24
C ALA A 276 5.10 -15.91 -2.58
N GLN A 277 5.41 -17.15 -2.19
CA GLN A 277 6.64 -17.85 -2.55
C GLN A 277 6.43 -18.64 -3.85
N PHE A 278 6.33 -17.92 -4.97
CA PHE A 278 5.91 -18.47 -6.26
C PHE A 278 6.70 -19.71 -6.71
N ASP A 279 8.03 -19.73 -6.52
CA ASP A 279 8.86 -20.89 -6.85
C ASP A 279 8.55 -22.10 -5.97
N GLY A 280 8.30 -21.87 -4.68
CA GLY A 280 7.89 -22.91 -3.74
C GLY A 280 6.51 -23.48 -4.08
N ILE A 281 5.56 -22.61 -4.44
CA ILE A 281 4.20 -22.99 -4.85
C ILE A 281 4.28 -23.85 -6.12
N LEU A 282 4.98 -23.38 -7.16
CA LEU A 282 5.12 -24.11 -8.42
C LEU A 282 5.81 -25.46 -8.20
N LYS A 283 6.90 -25.51 -7.40
CA LYS A 283 7.56 -26.76 -7.03
C LYS A 283 6.59 -27.75 -6.38
N LYS A 284 5.72 -27.28 -5.49
CA LYS A 284 4.75 -28.15 -4.79
C LYS A 284 3.66 -28.67 -5.70
N ILE A 285 3.17 -27.86 -6.64
CA ILE A 285 2.25 -28.31 -7.69
C ILE A 285 2.91 -29.41 -8.53
N MET A 286 4.17 -29.23 -8.94
CA MET A 286 4.89 -30.23 -9.72
C MET A 286 5.12 -31.54 -8.95
N GLU A 287 5.45 -31.45 -7.66
CA GLU A 287 5.58 -32.61 -6.78
C GLU A 287 4.27 -33.42 -6.71
N PHE A 288 3.14 -32.75 -6.48
CA PHE A 288 1.83 -33.40 -6.43
C PHE A 288 1.40 -33.95 -7.78
N ASN A 289 1.67 -33.24 -8.86
CA ASN A 289 1.38 -33.71 -10.21
C ASN A 289 2.13 -35.02 -10.52
N ASN A 290 3.42 -35.10 -10.16
CA ASN A 290 4.23 -36.29 -10.35
C ASN A 290 3.77 -37.46 -9.47
N ALA A 291 3.32 -37.17 -8.25
CA ALA A 291 2.72 -38.18 -7.38
C ALA A 291 1.43 -38.77 -8.00
N LEU A 292 0.55 -37.92 -8.54
CA LEU A 292 -0.66 -38.35 -9.25
C LEU A 292 -0.33 -39.15 -10.52
N LEU A 293 0.67 -38.73 -11.30
CA LEU A 293 1.12 -39.46 -12.50
C LEU A 293 1.63 -40.88 -12.20
N SER A 294 2.24 -41.06 -11.03
CA SER A 294 2.84 -42.32 -10.59
C SER A 294 1.82 -43.27 -9.94
N ASP A 295 0.66 -42.75 -9.51
CA ASP A 295 -0.44 -43.51 -8.91
C ASP A 295 -1.41 -44.00 -10.01
N LEU A 296 -1.46 -45.31 -10.24
CA LEU A 296 -2.30 -45.91 -11.30
C LEU A 296 -3.79 -45.59 -11.16
N GLU A 297 -4.30 -45.41 -9.95
CA GLU A 297 -5.72 -45.13 -9.70
C GLU A 297 -6.05 -43.63 -9.85
N LYS A 298 -5.05 -42.76 -9.64
CA LYS A 298 -5.23 -41.29 -9.66
C LYS A 298 -4.58 -40.60 -10.85
N LYS A 299 -3.96 -41.35 -11.77
CA LYS A 299 -3.26 -40.84 -12.96
C LYS A 299 -4.13 -39.94 -13.82
N ASN A 300 -5.43 -40.20 -13.91
CA ASN A 300 -6.40 -39.38 -14.64
C ASN A 300 -6.60 -37.97 -14.06
N LEU A 301 -6.17 -37.70 -12.81
CA LEU A 301 -6.23 -36.38 -12.17
C LEU A 301 -4.98 -35.53 -12.42
N SER A 302 -3.92 -36.13 -12.98
CA SER A 302 -2.69 -35.40 -13.31
C SER A 302 -2.88 -34.43 -14.46
N MET A 303 -2.02 -33.41 -14.49
CA MET A 303 -1.91 -32.42 -15.55
C MET A 303 -1.10 -32.97 -16.72
N SER A 304 -1.54 -32.64 -17.92
CA SER A 304 -0.75 -32.74 -19.14
C SER A 304 0.45 -31.78 -19.16
N GLU A 305 1.37 -31.99 -20.09
CA GLU A 305 2.53 -31.11 -20.30
C GLU A 305 2.11 -29.68 -20.70
N LEU A 306 1.03 -29.56 -21.48
CA LEU A 306 0.45 -28.27 -21.84
C LEU A 306 -0.11 -27.55 -20.61
N GLU A 307 -0.91 -28.23 -19.79
CA GLU A 307 -1.47 -27.65 -18.56
C GLU A 307 -0.35 -27.23 -17.58
N THR A 308 0.68 -28.05 -17.45
CA THR A 308 1.87 -27.73 -16.65
C THR A 308 2.54 -26.44 -17.12
N SER A 309 2.74 -26.29 -18.43
CA SER A 309 3.34 -25.09 -19.04
C SER A 309 2.46 -23.85 -18.84
N ARG A 310 1.13 -24.01 -18.88
CA ARG A 310 0.18 -22.93 -18.62
C ARG A 310 0.19 -22.46 -17.16
N VAL A 311 0.24 -23.38 -16.20
CA VAL A 311 0.40 -23.01 -14.77
C VAL A 311 1.70 -22.24 -14.56
N ALA A 312 2.80 -22.65 -15.19
CA ALA A 312 4.07 -21.91 -15.13
C ALA A 312 3.97 -20.51 -15.74
N ALA A 313 3.23 -20.34 -16.85
CA ALA A 313 2.98 -19.04 -17.46
C ALA A 313 2.14 -18.12 -16.57
N VAL A 314 1.08 -18.66 -15.93
CA VAL A 314 0.28 -17.93 -14.92
C VAL A 314 1.17 -17.43 -13.79
N VAL A 315 2.04 -18.29 -13.24
CA VAL A 315 2.97 -17.89 -12.17
C VAL A 315 3.94 -16.81 -12.66
N LYS A 316 4.40 -16.88 -13.93
CA LYS A 316 5.28 -15.85 -14.51
C LYS A 316 4.58 -14.49 -14.57
N ILE A 317 3.31 -14.44 -14.98
CA ILE A 317 2.51 -13.21 -14.96
C ILE A 317 2.39 -12.68 -13.53
N LEU A 318 2.05 -13.55 -12.58
CA LEU A 318 1.83 -13.16 -11.19
C LEU A 318 3.09 -12.64 -10.48
N LYS A 319 4.28 -13.11 -10.88
CA LYS A 319 5.57 -12.60 -10.36
C LYS A 319 5.86 -11.17 -10.78
N ASP A 320 5.37 -10.74 -11.95
CA ASP A 320 5.65 -9.42 -12.50
C ASP A 320 4.57 -8.40 -12.11
N THR A 321 4.53 -8.07 -10.83
CA THR A 321 3.52 -7.16 -10.25
C THR A 321 3.55 -5.76 -10.87
N SER A 322 4.70 -5.33 -11.40
CA SER A 322 4.86 -4.02 -12.05
C SER A 322 4.03 -3.88 -13.33
N HIS A 323 3.72 -5.00 -14.00
CA HIS A 323 3.00 -5.03 -15.28
C HIS A 323 1.52 -5.45 -15.16
N TYR A 324 0.96 -5.56 -13.95
CA TYR A 324 -0.46 -5.96 -13.76
C TYR A 324 -1.47 -5.06 -14.50
N HIS A 325 -1.07 -3.82 -14.83
CA HIS A 325 -1.88 -2.87 -15.57
C HIS A 325 -1.94 -3.15 -17.08
N CYS A 326 -1.06 -4.01 -17.62
CA CYS A 326 -0.99 -4.35 -19.04
C CYS A 326 -0.87 -5.86 -19.34
N SER A 327 -0.67 -6.71 -18.33
CA SER A 327 -0.76 -8.16 -18.48
C SER A 327 -2.20 -8.66 -18.38
N SER A 328 -2.47 -9.82 -18.96
CA SER A 328 -3.77 -10.48 -18.94
C SER A 328 -3.63 -11.99 -18.88
N PHE A 329 -4.65 -12.69 -18.41
CA PHE A 329 -4.77 -14.14 -18.46
C PHE A 329 -5.64 -14.56 -19.64
N ALA A 330 -5.42 -15.77 -20.15
CA ALA A 330 -6.38 -16.40 -21.04
C ALA A 330 -7.51 -17.05 -20.23
N ASP A 331 -8.71 -17.14 -20.80
CA ASP A 331 -9.86 -17.84 -20.19
C ASP A 331 -9.51 -19.28 -19.77
N ALA A 332 -8.73 -19.97 -20.60
CA ALA A 332 -8.25 -21.30 -20.32
C ALA A 332 -7.27 -21.37 -19.12
N ASP A 333 -6.64 -20.27 -18.69
CA ASP A 333 -5.81 -20.23 -17.47
C ASP A 333 -6.67 -20.35 -16.23
N ILE A 334 -7.71 -19.54 -16.16
CA ILE A 334 -8.65 -19.55 -15.03
C ILE A 334 -9.42 -20.86 -15.00
N SER A 335 -9.92 -21.32 -16.16
CA SER A 335 -10.57 -22.62 -16.29
C SER A 335 -9.70 -23.78 -15.80
N LEU A 336 -8.39 -23.75 -16.08
CA LEU A 336 -7.46 -24.77 -15.60
C LEU A 336 -7.32 -24.72 -14.08
N LEU A 337 -7.12 -23.55 -13.47
CA LEU A 337 -7.04 -23.43 -12.01
C LEU A 337 -8.31 -23.98 -11.33
N LEU A 338 -9.49 -23.61 -11.84
CA LEU A 338 -10.77 -24.10 -11.32
C LEU A 338 -10.94 -25.61 -11.49
N LYS A 339 -10.53 -26.17 -12.64
CA LYS A 339 -10.50 -27.62 -12.86
C LYS A 339 -9.64 -28.32 -11.80
N LEU A 340 -8.45 -27.79 -11.50
CA LEU A 340 -7.55 -28.40 -10.51
C LEU A 340 -8.15 -28.36 -9.09
N LEU A 341 -8.77 -27.24 -8.69
CA LEU A 341 -9.45 -27.13 -7.39
C LEU A 341 -10.56 -28.19 -7.22
N LYS A 342 -11.32 -28.45 -8.29
CA LYS A 342 -12.39 -29.44 -8.30
C LYS A 342 -11.85 -30.87 -8.29
N ALA A 343 -10.91 -31.17 -9.18
CA ALA A 343 -10.45 -32.54 -9.45
C ALA A 343 -9.42 -33.07 -8.45
N TRP A 344 -8.51 -32.23 -7.93
CA TRP A 344 -7.42 -32.71 -7.09
C TRP A 344 -7.90 -33.13 -5.68
N PRO A 345 -7.27 -34.16 -5.07
CA PRO A 345 -7.58 -34.57 -3.71
C PRO A 345 -7.42 -33.41 -2.71
N PRO A 346 -8.21 -33.33 -1.62
CA PRO A 346 -8.13 -32.25 -0.64
C PRO A 346 -6.72 -32.01 -0.08
N ALA A 347 -5.90 -33.05 0.08
CA ALA A 347 -4.52 -32.91 0.56
C ALA A 347 -3.57 -32.19 -0.42
N MET A 348 -4.01 -31.96 -1.67
CA MET A 348 -3.18 -31.44 -2.76
C MET A 348 -3.64 -30.07 -3.31
N ILE A 349 -4.77 -29.52 -2.86
CA ILE A 349 -5.34 -28.30 -3.46
C ILE A 349 -4.72 -26.99 -2.96
N PHE A 350 -4.14 -26.94 -1.76
CA PHE A 350 -3.63 -25.68 -1.20
C PHE A 350 -2.65 -24.88 -2.11
N PRO A 351 -1.70 -25.48 -2.87
CA PRO A 351 -0.83 -24.69 -3.72
C PRO A 351 -1.59 -24.12 -4.94
N VAL A 352 -2.68 -24.75 -5.37
CA VAL A 352 -3.57 -24.20 -6.41
C VAL A 352 -4.34 -23.00 -5.87
N ILE A 353 -4.82 -23.08 -4.62
CA ILE A 353 -5.46 -21.95 -3.93
C ILE A 353 -4.47 -20.79 -3.74
N ASP A 354 -3.19 -21.09 -3.48
CA ASP A 354 -2.13 -20.08 -3.37
C ASP A 354 -1.89 -19.32 -4.70
N ILE A 355 -2.01 -19.98 -5.86
CA ILE A 355 -2.00 -19.28 -7.15
C ILE A 355 -3.28 -18.46 -7.33
N LEU A 356 -4.43 -19.04 -6.98
CA LEU A 356 -5.73 -18.38 -7.12
C LEU A 356 -5.81 -17.09 -6.31
N ARG A 357 -5.35 -17.07 -5.05
CA ARG A 357 -5.38 -15.86 -4.21
C ARG A 357 -4.55 -14.72 -4.76
N MET A 358 -3.49 -15.02 -5.52
CA MET A 358 -2.68 -14.02 -6.21
C MET A 358 -3.35 -13.58 -7.51
N THR A 359 -4.00 -14.51 -8.21
CA THR A 359 -4.83 -14.22 -9.39
C THR A 359 -5.98 -13.25 -9.05
N ILE A 360 -6.58 -13.39 -7.87
CA ILE A 360 -7.61 -12.48 -7.33
C ILE A 360 -7.09 -11.05 -7.14
N LEU A 361 -5.80 -10.86 -6.88
CA LEU A 361 -5.22 -9.51 -6.70
C LEU A 361 -4.88 -8.84 -8.03
N HIS A 362 -4.75 -9.61 -9.11
CA HIS A 362 -4.53 -9.07 -10.45
C HIS A 362 -5.85 -8.56 -11.05
N PRO A 363 -5.93 -7.32 -11.60
CA PRO A 363 -7.18 -6.74 -12.10
C PRO A 363 -7.91 -7.60 -13.16
N ASP A 364 -7.17 -8.05 -14.18
CA ASP A 364 -7.71 -8.95 -15.21
C ASP A 364 -8.09 -10.33 -14.64
N GLY A 365 -7.23 -10.94 -13.81
CA GLY A 365 -7.51 -12.22 -13.16
C GLY A 365 -8.76 -12.20 -12.28
N ALA A 366 -8.96 -11.14 -11.48
CA ALA A 366 -10.16 -10.94 -10.68
C ALA A 366 -11.43 -10.84 -11.54
N SER A 367 -11.34 -10.12 -12.65
CA SER A 367 -12.46 -9.90 -13.57
C SER A 367 -12.84 -11.19 -14.33
N LEU A 368 -11.84 -11.95 -14.80
CA LEU A 368 -12.05 -13.23 -15.46
C LEU A 368 -12.58 -14.29 -14.49
N LEU A 369 -12.03 -14.37 -13.28
CA LEU A 369 -12.51 -15.30 -12.26
C LEU A 369 -13.99 -15.07 -11.92
N LEU A 370 -14.40 -13.80 -11.78
CA LEU A 370 -15.80 -13.47 -11.51
C LEU A 370 -16.73 -13.97 -12.63
N LYS A 371 -16.33 -13.79 -13.89
CA LYS A 371 -17.07 -14.31 -15.05
C LYS A 371 -17.22 -15.83 -15.00
N HIS A 372 -16.19 -16.57 -14.57
CA HIS A 372 -16.30 -18.03 -14.44
C HIS A 372 -17.24 -18.43 -13.32
N VAL A 373 -17.19 -17.75 -12.17
CA VAL A 373 -18.04 -18.03 -11.01
C VAL A 373 -19.51 -17.73 -11.27
N GLU A 374 -19.80 -16.70 -12.07
CA GLU A 374 -21.18 -16.36 -12.45
C GLU A 374 -21.76 -17.31 -13.52
N ASN A 375 -20.94 -17.83 -14.42
CA ASN A 375 -21.39 -18.65 -15.56
C ASN A 375 -21.35 -20.17 -15.32
N GLN A 376 -20.55 -20.63 -14.35
CA GLN A 376 -20.40 -22.04 -14.01
C GLN A 376 -20.92 -22.25 -12.58
N ASN A 377 -21.17 -23.51 -12.18
CA ASN A 377 -21.40 -23.79 -10.75
C ASN A 377 -20.32 -23.10 -9.92
N ASP A 378 -20.70 -22.48 -8.81
CA ASP A 378 -19.83 -21.63 -8.01
C ASP A 378 -18.66 -22.42 -7.41
N VAL A 379 -17.58 -22.58 -8.19
CA VAL A 379 -16.41 -23.37 -7.83
C VAL A 379 -15.68 -22.75 -6.63
N LEU A 380 -15.84 -21.44 -6.39
CA LEU A 380 -15.29 -20.80 -5.20
C LEU A 380 -16.02 -21.25 -3.94
N MET A 381 -17.35 -21.30 -3.95
CA MET A 381 -18.11 -21.87 -2.82
C MET A 381 -17.83 -23.37 -2.65
N GLU A 382 -17.78 -24.16 -3.73
CA GLU A 382 -17.37 -25.58 -3.66
C GLU A 382 -15.97 -25.73 -3.03
N MET A 383 -15.04 -24.82 -3.36
CA MET A 383 -13.69 -24.79 -2.75
C MET A 383 -13.77 -24.46 -1.26
N ILE A 384 -14.56 -23.46 -0.87
CA ILE A 384 -14.75 -23.05 0.53
C ILE A 384 -15.31 -24.22 1.35
N GLU A 385 -16.35 -24.88 0.88
CA GLU A 385 -16.91 -26.09 1.50
C GLU A 385 -15.86 -27.21 1.62
N LYS A 386 -15.07 -27.42 0.57
CA LYS A 386 -14.02 -28.46 0.54
C LYS A 386 -12.89 -28.18 1.52
N VAL A 387 -12.50 -26.92 1.74
CA VAL A 387 -11.42 -26.57 2.69
C VAL A 387 -11.87 -26.53 4.14
N SER A 388 -13.15 -26.26 4.39
CA SER A 388 -13.76 -26.22 5.74
C SER A 388 -14.32 -27.57 6.20
N SER A 389 -14.45 -28.55 5.29
CA SER A 389 -14.92 -29.90 5.61
C SER A 389 -13.99 -30.64 6.58
N ASN A 390 -14.58 -31.37 7.53
CA ASN A 390 -13.85 -32.16 8.52
C ASN A 390 -13.35 -33.50 7.94
N PRO A 391 -12.12 -33.96 8.27
CA PRO A 391 -11.11 -33.23 9.05
C PRO A 391 -10.46 -32.10 8.25
N THR A 392 -10.35 -30.93 8.87
CA THR A 392 -9.75 -29.76 8.21
C THR A 392 -8.23 -29.90 8.09
N LEU A 393 -7.70 -29.45 6.96
CA LEU A 393 -6.25 -29.41 6.72
C LEU A 393 -5.74 -27.98 6.93
N PRO A 394 -4.75 -27.74 7.82
CA PRO A 394 -4.30 -26.39 8.14
C PRO A 394 -3.86 -25.55 6.94
N ALA A 395 -3.21 -26.17 5.94
CA ALA A 395 -2.78 -25.49 4.72
C ALA A 395 -3.98 -25.06 3.85
N ASN A 396 -5.02 -25.89 3.77
CA ASN A 396 -6.24 -25.58 3.02
C ASN A 396 -7.02 -24.45 3.69
N LEU A 397 -7.21 -24.51 5.01
CA LEU A 397 -7.86 -23.44 5.76
C LEU A 397 -7.13 -22.11 5.59
N LEU A 398 -5.80 -22.11 5.77
CA LEU A 398 -5.00 -20.90 5.66
C LEU A 398 -5.09 -20.28 4.26
N THR A 399 -4.87 -21.08 3.21
CA THR A 399 -4.89 -20.57 1.83
C THR A 399 -6.31 -20.18 1.39
N GLY A 400 -7.34 -20.93 1.81
CA GLY A 400 -8.75 -20.64 1.55
C GLY A 400 -9.22 -19.32 2.15
N ILE A 401 -8.98 -19.09 3.45
CA ILE A 401 -9.36 -17.82 4.11
C ILE A 401 -8.64 -16.64 3.46
N ARG A 402 -7.34 -16.79 3.12
CA ARG A 402 -6.58 -15.74 2.44
C ARG A 402 -7.11 -15.46 1.03
N ALA A 403 -7.52 -16.49 0.29
CA ALA A 403 -8.15 -16.32 -1.01
C ALA A 403 -9.45 -15.51 -0.91
N VAL A 404 -10.33 -15.87 0.03
CA VAL A 404 -11.58 -15.13 0.26
C VAL A 404 -11.31 -13.70 0.74
N THR A 405 -10.34 -13.51 1.63
CA THR A 405 -9.95 -12.17 2.11
C THR A 405 -9.44 -11.28 0.96
N ASN A 406 -8.71 -11.84 0.00
CA ASN A 406 -8.22 -11.09 -1.15
C ASN A 406 -9.32 -10.62 -2.10
N LEU A 407 -10.50 -11.27 -2.11
CA LEU A 407 -11.64 -10.83 -2.94
C LEU A 407 -12.08 -9.40 -2.60
N PHE A 408 -11.90 -8.97 -1.34
CA PHE A 408 -12.22 -7.61 -0.89
C PHE A 408 -11.36 -6.52 -1.56
N LYS A 409 -10.25 -6.87 -2.23
CA LYS A 409 -9.42 -5.91 -2.96
C LYS A 409 -10.18 -5.23 -4.10
N ASN A 410 -11.09 -5.96 -4.75
CA ASN A 410 -11.80 -5.50 -5.95
C ASN A 410 -13.29 -5.36 -5.64
N SER A 411 -13.83 -4.16 -5.82
CA SER A 411 -15.24 -3.85 -5.50
C SER A 411 -16.25 -4.65 -6.33
N SER A 412 -15.84 -5.20 -7.48
CA SER A 412 -16.65 -6.11 -8.30
C SER A 412 -17.09 -7.37 -7.54
N TRP A 413 -16.35 -7.80 -6.51
CA TRP A 413 -16.67 -8.98 -5.71
C TRP A 413 -17.59 -8.69 -4.52
N TYR A 414 -17.91 -7.42 -4.22
CA TYR A 414 -18.65 -7.06 -3.01
C TYR A 414 -20.06 -7.66 -2.98
N SER A 415 -20.73 -7.73 -4.12
CA SER A 415 -22.06 -8.35 -4.23
C SER A 415 -22.00 -9.86 -3.96
N TRP A 416 -20.98 -10.55 -4.47
CA TRP A 416 -20.78 -11.98 -4.25
C TRP A 416 -20.45 -12.28 -2.78
N LEU A 417 -19.54 -11.50 -2.18
CA LEU A 417 -19.17 -11.60 -0.76
C LEU A 417 -20.36 -11.33 0.16
N GLN A 418 -21.19 -10.32 -0.15
CA GLN A 418 -22.39 -10.05 0.62
C GLN A 418 -23.40 -11.19 0.53
N LYS A 419 -23.63 -11.71 -0.69
CA LYS A 419 -24.57 -12.80 -0.95
C LYS A 419 -24.22 -14.08 -0.19
N HIS A 420 -22.94 -14.45 -0.16
CA HIS A 420 -22.44 -15.69 0.44
C HIS A 420 -21.86 -15.51 1.86
N ARG A 421 -22.11 -14.35 2.49
CA ARG A 421 -21.53 -13.99 3.78
C ARG A 421 -21.77 -15.08 4.83
N SER A 422 -23.01 -15.53 4.99
CA SER A 422 -23.38 -16.47 6.06
C SER A 422 -22.63 -17.79 5.89
N GLU A 423 -22.64 -18.36 4.69
CA GLU A 423 -21.94 -19.60 4.38
C GLU A 423 -20.42 -19.48 4.59
N ILE A 424 -19.83 -18.33 4.23
CA ILE A 424 -18.40 -18.06 4.41
C ILE A 424 -18.04 -17.93 5.90
N LEU A 425 -18.83 -17.18 6.67
CA LEU A 425 -18.59 -17.00 8.11
C LEU A 425 -18.75 -18.34 8.85
N ASP A 426 -19.78 -19.11 8.53
CA ASP A 426 -20.02 -20.43 9.12
C ASP A 426 -18.88 -21.40 8.79
N ALA A 427 -18.43 -21.44 7.52
CA ALA A 427 -17.36 -22.31 7.07
C ALA A 427 -16.03 -22.08 7.81
N PHE A 428 -15.73 -20.83 8.18
CA PHE A 428 -14.48 -20.48 8.85
C PHE A 428 -14.64 -20.17 10.34
N SER A 429 -15.84 -20.31 10.91
CA SER A 429 -16.16 -19.98 12.30
C SER A 429 -15.17 -20.57 13.32
N SER A 430 -14.76 -21.83 13.16
CA SER A 430 -13.80 -22.50 14.07
C SER A 430 -12.34 -22.01 13.96
N CYS A 431 -12.02 -21.09 13.05
CA CYS A 431 -10.64 -20.69 12.79
C CYS A 431 -10.03 -19.83 13.89
N TYR A 432 -10.84 -19.15 14.72
CA TYR A 432 -10.33 -18.39 15.87
C TYR A 432 -9.66 -19.29 16.91
N SER A 433 -10.16 -20.52 17.10
CA SER A 433 -9.60 -21.50 18.03
C SER A 433 -8.50 -22.38 17.41
N SER A 434 -8.04 -22.07 16.20
CA SER A 434 -7.00 -22.84 15.53
C SER A 434 -5.67 -22.75 16.29
N PRO A 435 -4.92 -23.85 16.47
CA PRO A 435 -3.57 -23.79 17.03
C PRO A 435 -2.58 -23.05 16.10
N ASN A 436 -2.97 -22.81 14.84
CA ASN A 436 -2.16 -22.08 13.88
C ASN A 436 -2.49 -20.59 13.94
N LYS A 437 -1.58 -19.79 14.52
CA LYS A 437 -1.66 -18.33 14.60
C LYS A 437 -1.92 -17.64 13.26
N ASN A 438 -1.43 -18.19 12.15
CA ASN A 438 -1.67 -17.62 10.82
C ASN A 438 -3.13 -17.82 10.36
N VAL A 439 -3.77 -18.91 10.77
CA VAL A 439 -5.19 -19.18 10.50
C VAL A 439 -6.04 -18.22 11.32
N GLN A 440 -5.74 -18.06 12.61
CA GLN A 440 -6.39 -17.08 13.50
C GLN A 440 -6.29 -15.67 12.90
N LEU A 441 -5.09 -15.24 12.52
CA LEU A 441 -4.85 -13.93 11.94
C LEU A 441 -5.63 -13.72 10.63
N SER A 442 -5.64 -14.74 9.77
CA SER A 442 -6.37 -14.68 8.50
C SER A 442 -7.88 -14.57 8.73
N TYR A 443 -8.42 -15.30 9.71
CA TYR A 443 -9.83 -15.22 10.07
C TYR A 443 -10.20 -13.84 10.65
N SER A 444 -9.44 -13.31 11.61
CA SER A 444 -9.70 -11.96 12.14
C SER A 444 -9.61 -10.87 11.06
N THR A 445 -8.80 -11.09 10.02
CA THR A 445 -8.73 -10.18 8.86
C THR A 445 -9.99 -10.24 8.02
N LEU A 446 -10.50 -11.44 7.76
CA LEU A 446 -11.75 -11.66 7.05
C LEU A 446 -12.91 -10.96 7.78
N ILE A 447 -12.99 -11.14 9.11
CA ILE A 447 -13.99 -10.47 9.97
C ILE A 447 -13.87 -8.94 9.88
N LEU A 448 -12.66 -8.39 9.97
CA LEU A 448 -12.45 -6.94 9.87
C LEU A 448 -12.83 -6.38 8.48
N ASN A 449 -12.50 -7.10 7.41
CA ASN A 449 -12.90 -6.69 6.06
C ASN A 449 -14.42 -6.73 5.87
N TYR A 450 -15.10 -7.76 6.39
CA TYR A 450 -16.56 -7.81 6.39
C TYR A 450 -17.19 -6.68 7.20
N ALA A 451 -16.62 -6.31 8.34
CA ALA A 451 -17.11 -5.15 9.10
C ALA A 451 -17.12 -3.88 8.24
N VAL A 452 -16.03 -3.61 7.51
CA VAL A 452 -15.94 -2.45 6.60
C VAL A 452 -16.96 -2.56 5.46
N LEU A 453 -17.04 -3.72 4.80
CA LEU A 453 -17.97 -3.94 3.67
C LEU A 453 -19.44 -3.77 4.09
N LEU A 454 -19.85 -4.37 5.20
CA LEU A 454 -21.27 -4.40 5.59
C LEU A 454 -21.74 -3.06 6.18
N ILE A 455 -20.82 -2.23 6.67
CA ILE A 455 -21.09 -0.81 6.95
C ILE A 455 -21.41 -0.07 5.65
N GLU A 456 -20.57 -0.22 4.62
CA GLU A 456 -20.79 0.41 3.30
C GLU A 456 -22.13 -0.06 2.69
N LYS A 457 -22.44 -1.35 2.81
CA LYS A 457 -23.70 -1.93 2.31
C LYS A 457 -24.92 -1.67 3.20
N LYS A 458 -24.75 -1.08 4.37
CA LYS A 458 -25.81 -0.83 5.37
C LYS A 458 -26.60 -2.11 5.72
N ASP A 459 -25.89 -3.22 5.81
CA ASP A 459 -26.46 -4.54 6.09
C ASP A 459 -26.41 -4.82 7.59
N GLU A 460 -27.48 -4.46 8.32
CA GLU A 460 -27.53 -4.57 9.78
C GLU A 460 -27.40 -6.03 10.26
N GLU A 461 -28.11 -6.96 9.62
CA GLU A 461 -28.04 -8.40 9.95
C GLU A 461 -26.61 -8.93 9.76
N GLY A 462 -25.98 -8.59 8.64
CA GLY A 462 -24.60 -8.96 8.39
C GLY A 462 -23.63 -8.35 9.39
N GLN A 463 -23.82 -7.08 9.75
CA GLN A 463 -23.02 -6.44 10.80
C GLN A 463 -23.19 -7.13 12.16
N SER A 464 -24.39 -7.61 12.50
CA SER A 464 -24.63 -8.38 13.73
C SER A 464 -23.90 -9.72 13.71
N HIS A 465 -23.93 -10.46 12.59
CA HIS A 465 -23.16 -11.70 12.46
C HIS A 465 -21.65 -11.48 12.63
N VAL A 466 -21.11 -10.45 11.98
CA VAL A 466 -19.67 -10.12 12.08
C VAL A 466 -19.31 -9.64 13.49
N LEU A 467 -20.20 -8.89 14.14
CA LEU A 467 -20.03 -8.48 15.53
C LEU A 467 -19.91 -9.71 16.44
N SER A 468 -20.83 -10.67 16.35
CA SER A 468 -20.77 -11.91 17.14
C SER A 468 -19.45 -12.66 16.94
N ALA A 469 -19.02 -12.85 15.68
CA ALA A 469 -17.75 -13.51 15.38
C ALA A 469 -16.54 -12.74 15.91
N ALA A 470 -16.57 -11.40 15.88
CA ALA A 470 -15.50 -10.57 16.43
C ALA A 470 -15.45 -10.65 17.97
N LEU A 471 -16.60 -10.77 18.64
CA LEU A 471 -16.69 -10.94 20.10
C LEU A 471 -16.08 -12.28 20.52
N GLU A 472 -16.41 -13.38 19.83
CA GLU A 472 -15.81 -14.69 20.09
C GLU A 472 -14.28 -14.66 20.03
N ILE A 473 -13.70 -13.98 19.02
CA ILE A 473 -12.25 -13.80 18.90
C ILE A 473 -11.69 -12.94 20.05
N ALA A 474 -12.41 -11.89 20.46
CA ALA A 474 -11.97 -10.96 21.50
C ALA A 474 -12.02 -11.58 22.91
N GLU A 475 -12.94 -12.51 23.16
CA GLU A 475 -13.09 -13.21 24.43
C GLU A 475 -12.13 -14.39 24.59
N GLU A 476 -11.67 -14.99 23.48
CA GLU A 476 -10.71 -16.08 23.53
C GLU A 476 -9.39 -15.66 24.21
N GLU A 477 -8.98 -16.37 25.27
CA GLU A 477 -7.81 -16.03 26.06
C GLU A 477 -6.50 -16.36 25.32
N SER A 478 -6.50 -17.45 24.56
CA SER A 478 -5.31 -18.02 23.90
C SER A 478 -5.03 -17.49 22.49
N ILE A 479 -5.80 -16.49 22.05
CA ILE A 479 -5.72 -15.89 20.73
C ILE A 479 -4.39 -15.11 20.55
N GLU A 480 -3.84 -15.15 19.34
CA GLU A 480 -2.69 -14.33 18.96
C GLU A 480 -3.03 -12.81 19.00
N VAL A 481 -2.05 -11.99 19.37
CA VAL A 481 -2.25 -10.56 19.69
C VAL A 481 -2.77 -9.75 18.50
N ASP A 482 -2.21 -9.91 17.30
CA ASP A 482 -2.70 -9.22 16.09
C ASP A 482 -4.11 -9.67 15.69
N SER A 483 -4.42 -10.94 15.90
CA SER A 483 -5.75 -11.52 15.68
C SER A 483 -6.79 -10.89 16.61
N LYS A 484 -6.46 -10.73 17.90
CA LYS A 484 -7.29 -10.03 18.89
C LYS A 484 -7.45 -8.55 18.57
N TYR A 485 -6.34 -7.90 18.18
CA TYR A 485 -6.35 -6.49 17.79
C TYR A 485 -7.31 -6.25 16.61
N ARG A 486 -7.25 -7.07 15.56
CA ARG A 486 -8.15 -6.96 14.39
C ARG A 486 -9.62 -7.14 14.76
N ALA A 487 -9.93 -8.07 15.66
CA ALA A 487 -11.29 -8.27 16.16
C ALA A 487 -11.80 -7.06 16.97
N LEU A 488 -10.98 -6.50 17.86
CA LEU A 488 -11.33 -5.29 18.61
C LEU A 488 -11.54 -4.08 17.69
N VAL A 489 -10.68 -3.90 16.68
CA VAL A 489 -10.87 -2.85 15.67
C VAL A 489 -12.18 -3.08 14.90
N ALA A 490 -12.54 -4.33 14.57
CA ALA A 490 -13.80 -4.65 13.91
C ALA A 490 -15.01 -4.26 14.79
N ILE A 491 -15.00 -4.63 16.08
CA ILE A 491 -16.03 -4.27 17.06
C ILE A 491 -16.19 -2.75 17.13
N GLY A 492 -15.09 -2.02 17.37
CA GLY A 492 -15.15 -0.57 17.49
C GLY A 492 -15.56 0.13 16.18
N THR A 493 -15.15 -0.39 15.03
CA THR A 493 -15.58 0.11 13.70
C THR A 493 -17.09 -0.06 13.51
N LEU A 494 -17.63 -1.24 13.83
CA LEU A 494 -19.08 -1.53 13.78
C LEU A 494 -19.88 -0.68 14.77
N MET A 495 -19.35 -0.42 15.96
CA MET A 495 -20.01 0.45 16.94
C MET A 495 -20.00 1.93 16.54
N LEU A 496 -18.94 2.39 15.85
CA LEU A 496 -18.75 3.81 15.53
C LEU A 496 -19.49 4.23 14.27
N GLU A 497 -19.39 3.43 13.21
CA GLU A 497 -19.96 3.75 11.89
C GLU A 497 -21.06 2.78 11.43
N GLY A 498 -21.22 1.65 12.13
CA GLY A 498 -22.25 0.67 11.83
C GLY A 498 -23.60 0.95 12.50
N LEU A 499 -24.53 0.04 12.26
CA LEU A 499 -25.91 0.06 12.74
C LEU A 499 -26.07 -0.73 14.05
N VAL A 500 -25.03 -1.45 14.48
CA VAL A 500 -25.11 -2.46 15.54
C VAL A 500 -24.56 -1.99 16.90
N LYS A 501 -24.39 -0.68 17.12
CA LYS A 501 -23.88 -0.14 18.40
C LYS A 501 -24.70 -0.60 19.61
N LYS A 502 -26.04 -0.55 19.52
CA LYS A 502 -26.92 -0.97 20.62
C LYS A 502 -26.77 -2.46 20.92
N ILE A 503 -26.76 -3.28 19.87
CA ILE A 503 -26.55 -4.72 19.96
C ILE A 503 -25.20 -5.03 20.64
N ALA A 504 -24.13 -4.32 20.27
CA ALA A 504 -22.81 -4.46 20.90
C ALA A 504 -22.84 -4.12 22.41
N LEU A 505 -23.61 -3.11 22.82
CA LEU A 505 -23.77 -2.77 24.24
C LEU A 505 -24.56 -3.85 25.00
N ASP A 506 -25.58 -4.44 24.38
CA ASP A 506 -26.35 -5.55 24.96
C ASP A 506 -25.49 -6.81 25.16
N PHE A 507 -24.45 -7.00 24.33
CA PHE A 507 -23.42 -8.04 24.50
C PHE A 507 -22.29 -7.66 25.48
N ASP A 508 -22.45 -6.61 26.29
CA ASP A 508 -21.46 -6.14 27.27
C ASP A 508 -20.05 -5.90 26.68
N VAL A 509 -19.99 -5.32 25.47
CA VAL A 509 -18.71 -4.86 24.89
C VAL A 509 -17.97 -3.89 25.81
N GLY A 510 -18.68 -3.21 26.71
CA GLY A 510 -18.07 -2.40 27.75
C GLY A 510 -17.11 -3.19 28.65
N ASN A 511 -17.41 -4.45 28.97
CA ASN A 511 -16.51 -5.32 29.72
C ASN A 511 -15.30 -5.77 28.90
N ILE A 512 -15.53 -6.19 27.65
CA ILE A 512 -14.45 -6.56 26.72
C ILE A 512 -13.47 -5.39 26.53
N ALA A 513 -13.99 -4.18 26.36
CA ALA A 513 -13.18 -2.97 26.23
C ALA A 513 -12.34 -2.67 27.48
N ARG A 514 -12.92 -2.83 28.68
CA ARG A 514 -12.19 -2.67 29.96
C ARG A 514 -11.08 -3.71 30.12
N VAL A 515 -11.33 -4.97 29.78
CA VAL A 515 -10.32 -6.04 29.82
C VAL A 515 -9.22 -5.76 28.81
N ALA A 516 -9.57 -5.40 27.57
CA ALA A 516 -8.61 -5.05 26.53
C ALA A 516 -7.73 -3.86 26.94
N LYS A 517 -8.34 -2.80 27.50
CA LYS A 517 -7.64 -1.61 28.01
C LYS A 517 -6.62 -1.94 29.10
N ALA A 518 -6.87 -2.96 29.91
CA ALA A 518 -5.96 -3.43 30.96
C ALA A 518 -4.84 -4.35 30.44
N SER A 519 -4.81 -4.65 29.13
CA SER A 519 -3.77 -5.48 28.52
C SER A 519 -2.39 -4.86 28.64
N LYS A 520 -1.36 -5.71 28.74
CA LYS A 520 0.06 -5.29 28.67
C LYS A 520 0.49 -4.96 27.23
N GLU A 521 -0.26 -5.44 26.24
CA GLU A 521 0.00 -5.17 24.83
C GLU A 521 -0.55 -3.79 24.46
N THR A 522 0.35 -2.83 24.18
CA THR A 522 -0.01 -1.41 23.96
C THR A 522 -1.15 -1.24 22.95
N LYS A 523 -1.08 -1.91 21.79
CA LYS A 523 -2.11 -1.79 20.74
C LYS A 523 -3.48 -2.32 21.17
N ILE A 524 -3.52 -3.34 22.05
CA ILE A 524 -4.77 -3.89 22.61
C ILE A 524 -5.32 -2.93 23.67
N ALA A 525 -4.44 -2.36 24.50
CA ALA A 525 -4.82 -1.38 25.50
C ALA A 525 -5.43 -0.12 24.88
N GLU A 526 -4.81 0.38 23.81
CA GLU A 526 -5.24 1.59 23.11
C GLU A 526 -6.57 1.40 22.38
N VAL A 527 -6.76 0.31 21.62
CA VAL A 527 -8.07 0.04 20.98
C VAL A 527 -9.15 -0.26 22.02
N GLY A 528 -8.82 -0.90 23.15
CA GLY A 528 -9.74 -1.07 24.27
C GLY A 528 -10.20 0.26 24.87
N ALA A 529 -9.28 1.23 24.98
CA ALA A 529 -9.62 2.59 25.44
C ALA A 529 -10.55 3.32 24.45
N ASP A 530 -10.32 3.19 23.14
CA ASP A 530 -11.19 3.75 22.11
C ASP A 530 -12.63 3.20 22.21
N ILE A 531 -12.77 1.87 22.33
CA ILE A 531 -14.08 1.21 22.45
C ILE A 531 -14.77 1.58 23.76
N GLU A 532 -14.04 1.63 24.88
CA GLU A 532 -14.59 2.02 26.18
C GLU A 532 -15.13 3.46 26.14
N LEU A 533 -14.39 4.37 25.51
CA LEU A 533 -14.81 5.76 25.32
C LEU A 533 -16.07 5.84 24.45
N LEU A 534 -16.16 5.03 23.40
CA LEU A 534 -17.33 4.97 22.51
C LEU A 534 -18.58 4.40 23.20
N ALA A 535 -18.40 3.39 24.06
CA ALA A 535 -19.48 2.77 24.83
C ALA A 535 -20.11 3.74 25.84
N LYS A 536 -19.31 4.65 26.42
CA LYS A 536 -19.77 5.67 27.40
C LYS A 536 -20.55 6.84 26.79
N GLN A 537 -20.50 7.03 25.47
CA GLN A 537 -21.19 8.10 24.74
C GLN A 537 -22.65 7.75 24.38
N SER A 538 -23.26 6.80 25.09
CA SER A 538 -24.55 6.20 24.75
C SER A 538 -25.68 6.75 25.61
#